data_AF-M7SW88-F1
#
_entry.id   AF-M7SW88-F1
#
_cell.length_a   1.000
_cell.length_b   1.000
_cell.length_c   1.000
_cell.angle_alpha   90.00
_cell.angle_beta   90.00
_cell.angle_gamma   90.00
#
_symmetry.space_group_name_H-M   'P 1'
#
loop_
_entity.id
_entity.type
_entity.pdbx_description
1 polymer ?
#
loop_
_entity_poly.entity_id
_entity_poly.type
_entity_poly.pdbx_seq_one_letter_code
_entity_poly.pdbx_strand_id
1 'polypeptide(L)'
;MRVSSPRTHVIEFHFYSGEEGGLLGSRDVMQAYAADGVDVLAVVNQDMTGYSPNNVIAVYTDYVDAALTKFVQTLVPVYSSLPLSTDVCGYGCSDHASARSAGFPAAYVCDENYDDSSPYIHSAQDTIATVSFPHILEHAKFTIGFLVEASFF
;
A
#
# COMPACT_ATOMS: atom_id res chain seq x y z
N MET A 1 -1.85 -4.74 14.84
CA MET A 1 -1.12 -4.25 16.04
C MET A 1 -1.37 -2.75 16.19
N ARG A 2 -1.67 -2.24 17.38
CA ARG A 2 -1.95 -0.80 17.64
C ARG A 2 -0.82 -0.16 18.44
N VAL A 3 -0.35 1.03 18.05
CA VAL A 3 0.63 1.85 18.79
C VAL A 3 0.05 3.25 19.00
N SER A 4 0.12 3.79 20.23
CA SER A 4 -0.42 5.12 20.57
C SER A 4 0.47 5.89 21.56
N SER A 5 0.65 7.20 21.35
CA SER A 5 1.31 8.16 22.25
C SER A 5 0.41 9.40 22.42
N PRO A 6 0.48 10.18 23.52
CA PRO A 6 -0.47 11.25 23.84
C PRO A 6 -0.56 12.43 22.84
N ARG A 7 0.19 12.41 21.73
CA ARG A 7 0.24 13.46 20.70
C ARG A 7 0.25 12.92 19.27
N THR A 8 -0.05 11.64 19.04
CA THR A 8 0.06 11.01 17.73
C THR A 8 -1.19 10.20 17.40
N HIS A 9 -1.57 10.16 16.13
CA HIS A 9 -2.63 9.29 15.63
C HIS A 9 -2.34 7.81 15.94
N VAL A 10 -3.39 7.00 16.04
CA VAL A 10 -3.26 5.55 16.23
C VAL A 10 -2.74 4.93 14.94
N ILE A 11 -1.67 4.16 15.04
CA ILE A 11 -1.13 3.39 13.91
C ILE A 11 -1.63 1.96 14.01
N GLU A 12 -2.13 1.43 12.90
CA GLU A 12 -2.55 0.04 12.76
C GLU A 12 -1.82 -0.66 11.62
N PHE A 13 -1.37 -1.88 11.89
CA PHE A 13 -0.86 -2.81 10.87
C PHE A 13 -1.89 -3.88 10.59
N HIS A 14 -2.22 -4.04 9.32
CA HIS A 14 -3.24 -4.95 8.82
C HIS A 14 -2.59 -6.00 7.90
N PHE A 15 -3.07 -7.23 8.02
CA PHE A 15 -2.71 -8.35 7.15
C PHE A 15 -4.02 -9.03 6.80
N TYR A 16 -4.54 -8.72 5.61
CA TYR A 16 -5.90 -9.11 5.23
C TYR A 16 -5.96 -10.57 4.78
N SER A 17 -7.09 -11.22 5.05
CA SER A 17 -7.40 -12.55 4.53
C SER A 17 -8.25 -12.44 3.26
N GLY A 18 -8.15 -13.44 2.37
CA GLY A 18 -9.07 -13.57 1.24
C GLY A 18 -9.03 -12.41 0.24
N GLU A 19 -7.89 -11.72 0.10
CA GLU A 19 -7.63 -10.71 -0.94
C GLU A 19 -7.90 -11.32 -2.33
N GLU A 20 -7.23 -12.44 -2.62
CA GLU A 20 -7.40 -13.26 -3.84
C GLU A 20 -8.82 -13.80 -4.07
N GLY A 21 -9.66 -13.79 -3.04
CA GLY A 21 -11.08 -14.15 -3.11
C GLY A 21 -11.99 -12.98 -3.48
N GLY A 22 -11.44 -11.81 -3.81
CA GLY A 22 -12.17 -10.57 -4.05
C GLY A 22 -12.24 -9.66 -2.83
N LEU A 23 -11.08 -9.42 -2.20
CA LEU A 23 -10.85 -8.45 -1.12
C LEU A 23 -11.68 -8.72 0.13
N LEU A 24 -11.98 -9.99 0.45
CA LEU A 24 -12.99 -10.36 1.45
C LEU A 24 -12.66 -9.80 2.85
N GLY A 25 -11.43 -10.02 3.32
CA GLY A 25 -11.02 -9.60 4.65
C GLY A 25 -10.90 -8.07 4.79
N SER A 26 -10.33 -7.38 3.81
CA SER A 26 -10.24 -5.91 3.85
C SER A 26 -11.61 -5.25 3.73
N ARG A 27 -12.53 -5.81 2.96
CA ARG A 27 -13.93 -5.35 2.90
C ARG A 27 -14.60 -5.46 4.25
N ASP A 28 -14.50 -6.61 4.93
CA ASP A 28 -15.11 -6.81 6.24
C ASP A 28 -14.57 -5.80 7.27
N VAL A 29 -13.24 -5.61 7.31
CA VAL A 29 -12.59 -4.66 8.23
C VAL A 29 -13.04 -3.22 7.94
N MET A 30 -12.97 -2.78 6.69
CA MET A 30 -13.28 -1.38 6.33
C MET A 30 -14.77 -1.08 6.48
N GLN A 31 -15.65 -2.04 6.21
CA GLN A 31 -17.08 -1.89 6.46
C GLN A 31 -17.39 -1.80 7.96
N ALA A 32 -16.72 -2.61 8.80
CA ALA A 32 -16.86 -2.51 10.25
C ALA A 32 -16.39 -1.13 10.75
N TYR A 33 -15.27 -0.62 10.24
CA TYR A 33 -14.75 0.71 10.61
C TYR A 33 -15.74 1.82 10.24
N ALA A 34 -16.35 1.73 9.06
CA ALA A 34 -17.38 2.67 8.63
C ALA A 34 -18.64 2.58 9.51
N ALA A 35 -19.08 1.37 9.86
CA ALA A 35 -20.24 1.15 10.74
C ALA A 35 -20.02 1.65 12.17
N ASP A 36 -18.80 1.48 12.69
CA ASP A 36 -18.40 1.90 14.03
C ASP A 36 -18.02 3.40 14.10
N GLY A 37 -18.01 4.10 12.97
CA GLY A 37 -17.65 5.52 12.90
C GLY A 37 -16.18 5.80 13.22
N VAL A 38 -15.29 4.88 12.85
CA VAL A 38 -13.84 5.06 13.04
C VAL A 38 -13.33 6.16 12.10
N ASP A 39 -12.60 7.12 12.67
CA ASP A 39 -11.95 8.18 11.90
C ASP A 39 -10.62 7.69 11.32
N VAL A 40 -10.67 7.17 10.08
CA VAL A 40 -9.50 6.70 9.35
C VAL A 40 -8.96 7.83 8.48
N LEU A 41 -7.79 8.34 8.86
CA LEU A 41 -7.15 9.46 8.17
C LEU A 41 -6.39 9.05 6.90
N ALA A 42 -5.76 7.87 6.91
CA ALA A 42 -4.99 7.38 5.79
C ALA A 42 -4.82 5.86 5.82
N VAL A 43 -4.98 5.23 4.67
CA VAL A 43 -4.62 3.83 4.43
C VAL A 43 -3.57 3.78 3.31
N VAL A 44 -2.41 3.19 3.56
CA VAL A 44 -1.44 2.85 2.50
C VAL A 44 -1.40 1.35 2.37
N ASN A 45 -1.79 0.86 1.20
CA ASN A 45 -1.66 -0.55 0.85
C ASN A 45 -0.34 -0.76 0.11
N GLN A 46 0.40 -1.80 0.50
CA GLN A 46 1.49 -2.32 -0.31
C GLN A 46 1.15 -3.75 -0.70
N ASP A 47 1.12 -3.98 -2.00
CA ASP A 47 0.87 -5.30 -2.57
C ASP A 47 1.87 -5.53 -3.68
N MET A 48 2.62 -6.61 -3.50
CA MET A 48 3.95 -6.83 -4.06
C MET A 48 4.97 -5.73 -3.67
N THR A 49 6.19 -6.16 -3.31
CA THR A 49 7.29 -5.25 -2.89
C THR A 49 8.68 -5.76 -3.31
N GLY A 50 8.73 -6.90 -4.02
CA GLY A 50 9.92 -7.73 -4.13
C GLY A 50 10.41 -8.00 -5.55
N TYR A 51 9.61 -7.76 -6.59
CA TYR A 51 10.01 -7.99 -7.99
C TYR A 51 9.88 -6.69 -8.78
N SER A 52 11.00 -6.11 -9.19
CA SER A 52 11.03 -4.84 -9.93
C SER A 52 12.14 -4.86 -10.98
N PRO A 53 11.86 -5.24 -12.24
CA PRO A 53 12.84 -5.20 -13.31
C PRO A 53 13.33 -3.79 -13.61
N ASN A 54 12.53 -2.75 -13.38
CA ASN A 54 12.93 -1.35 -13.55
C ASN A 54 13.53 -0.75 -12.26
N ASN A 55 13.43 -1.47 -11.12
CA ASN A 55 13.94 -1.09 -9.82
C ASN A 55 13.39 0.27 -9.35
N VAL A 56 12.05 0.38 -9.35
CA VAL A 56 11.25 1.56 -9.04
C VAL A 56 10.28 1.29 -7.88
N ILE A 57 9.77 2.35 -7.25
CA ILE A 57 8.55 2.25 -6.44
C ILE A 57 7.40 2.82 -7.25
N ALA A 58 6.41 2.00 -7.58
CA ALA A 58 5.25 2.43 -8.36
C ALA A 58 4.11 2.87 -7.44
N VAL A 59 3.60 4.09 -7.65
CA VAL A 59 2.42 4.61 -6.93
C VAL A 59 1.24 4.69 -7.89
N TYR A 60 0.20 3.90 -7.61
CA TYR A 60 -0.97 3.80 -8.47
C TYR A 60 -1.95 4.95 -8.21
N THR A 61 -2.63 5.39 -9.26
CA THR A 61 -3.36 6.67 -9.27
C THR A 61 -4.87 6.54 -9.53
N ASP A 62 -5.37 5.33 -9.74
CA ASP A 62 -6.80 5.01 -9.84
C ASP A 62 -7.31 4.26 -8.60
N TYR A 63 -8.60 4.38 -8.31
CA TYR A 63 -9.23 3.80 -7.10
C TYR A 63 -8.49 4.15 -5.80
N VAL A 64 -7.98 5.38 -5.71
CA VAL A 64 -7.26 5.95 -4.55
C VAL A 64 -7.81 7.32 -4.15
N ASP A 65 -7.28 7.90 -3.08
CA ASP A 65 -7.49 9.30 -2.70
C ASP A 65 -6.35 10.15 -3.27
N ALA A 66 -6.69 11.19 -4.04
CA ALA A 66 -5.70 11.98 -4.76
C ALA A 66 -4.75 12.77 -3.85
N ALA A 67 -5.24 13.26 -2.70
CA ALA A 67 -4.43 14.04 -1.77
C ALA A 67 -3.42 13.14 -1.04
N LEU A 68 -3.88 12.00 -0.54
CA LEU A 68 -3.03 11.00 0.10
C LEU A 68 -2.02 10.40 -0.89
N THR A 69 -2.44 10.13 -2.13
CA THR A 69 -1.55 9.62 -3.18
C THR A 69 -0.45 10.62 -3.50
N LYS A 70 -0.78 11.91 -3.63
CA LYS A 70 0.23 12.97 -3.83
C LYS A 70 1.19 13.06 -2.65
N PHE A 71 0.70 12.93 -1.42
CA PHE A 71 1.56 12.89 -0.23
C PHE A 71 2.52 11.71 -0.29
N VAL A 72 2.02 10.50 -0.56
CA VAL A 72 2.84 9.29 -0.76
C VAL A 72 3.92 9.49 -1.83
N GLN A 73 3.57 10.08 -2.98
CA GLN A 73 4.53 10.40 -4.05
C GLN A 73 5.65 11.34 -3.59
N THR A 74 5.38 12.26 -2.64
CA THR A 74 6.45 13.10 -2.06
C THR A 74 7.35 12.36 -1.09
N LEU A 75 6.85 11.30 -0.43
CA LEU A 75 7.61 10.53 0.54
C LEU A 75 8.58 9.54 -0.11
N VAL A 76 8.22 8.95 -1.26
CA VAL A 76 9.08 8.00 -1.98
C VAL A 76 10.51 8.54 -2.19
N PRO A 77 10.73 9.70 -2.83
CA PRO A 77 12.09 10.22 -3.04
C PRO A 77 12.77 10.75 -1.76
N VAL A 78 12.03 10.92 -0.66
CA VAL A 78 12.59 11.36 0.64
C VAL A 78 13.17 10.18 1.41
N TYR A 79 12.47 9.04 1.41
CA TYR A 79 12.81 7.88 2.25
C TYR A 79 13.34 6.68 1.47
N SER A 80 13.24 6.69 0.14
CA SER A 80 13.82 5.69 -0.75
C SER A 80 14.81 6.32 -1.72
N SER A 81 15.77 5.50 -2.15
CA SER A 81 16.71 5.80 -3.23
C SER A 81 16.21 5.34 -4.60
N LEU A 82 15.08 4.62 -4.66
CA LEU A 82 14.49 4.14 -5.90
C LEU A 82 13.74 5.28 -6.61
N PRO A 83 13.75 5.30 -7.96
CA PRO A 83 12.89 6.21 -8.71
C PRO A 83 11.41 5.96 -8.38
N LEU A 84 10.65 7.04 -8.29
CA LEU A 84 9.20 6.99 -8.28
C LEU A 84 8.69 6.74 -9.70
N SER A 85 7.79 5.77 -9.84
CA SER A 85 6.93 5.60 -11.01
C SER A 85 5.47 5.79 -10.64
N THR A 86 4.61 5.97 -11.64
CA THR A 86 3.15 6.03 -11.45
C THR A 86 2.45 5.17 -12.48
N ASP A 87 1.33 4.57 -12.07
CA ASP A 87 0.53 3.73 -12.96
C ASP A 87 -0.97 3.76 -12.62
N VAL A 88 -1.74 2.97 -13.34
CA VAL A 88 -3.14 2.64 -13.07
C VAL A 88 -3.39 1.13 -13.21
N CYS A 89 -4.31 0.58 -12.42
CA CYS A 89 -4.73 -0.82 -12.54
C CYS A 89 -5.91 -1.01 -13.51
N GLY A 90 -6.77 0.00 -13.66
CA GLY A 90 -8.06 -0.06 -14.36
C GLY A 90 -9.22 -0.57 -13.50
N TYR A 91 -8.94 -1.14 -12.32
CA TYR A 91 -9.91 -1.63 -11.33
C TYR A 91 -9.35 -1.54 -9.91
N GLY A 92 -10.18 -1.80 -8.89
CA GLY A 92 -9.73 -1.88 -7.50
C GLY A 92 -8.87 -3.12 -7.25
N CYS A 93 -7.58 -3.02 -7.56
CA CYS A 93 -6.69 -4.17 -7.76
C CYS A 93 -6.13 -4.82 -6.49
N SER A 94 -6.29 -4.20 -5.33
CA SER A 94 -5.87 -4.76 -4.04
C SER A 94 -6.64 -4.08 -2.91
N ASP A 95 -6.30 -4.37 -1.65
CA ASP A 95 -7.07 -4.00 -0.46
C ASP A 95 -7.30 -2.49 -0.24
N HIS A 96 -6.50 -1.62 -0.88
CA HIS A 96 -6.77 -0.17 -0.90
C HIS A 96 -8.17 0.17 -1.45
N ALA A 97 -8.67 -0.63 -2.39
CA ALA A 97 -9.97 -0.42 -3.00
C ALA A 97 -11.11 -0.64 -1.99
N SER A 98 -10.95 -1.55 -1.03
CA SER A 98 -11.89 -1.76 0.07
C SER A 98 -12.00 -0.51 0.95
N ALA A 99 -10.87 0.11 1.29
CA ALA A 99 -10.82 1.34 2.06
C ALA A 99 -11.49 2.50 1.30
N ARG A 100 -11.19 2.67 0.00
CA ARG A 100 -11.87 3.68 -0.83
C ARG A 100 -13.37 3.47 -0.94
N SER A 101 -13.80 2.22 -1.14
CA SER A 101 -15.22 1.88 -1.25
C SER A 101 -15.99 2.13 0.04
N ALA A 102 -15.32 2.03 1.19
CA ALA A 102 -15.87 2.38 2.51
C ALA A 102 -15.83 3.89 2.81
N GLY A 103 -15.26 4.71 1.92
CA GLY A 103 -15.19 6.17 2.06
C GLY A 103 -13.91 6.71 2.68
N PHE A 104 -12.93 5.86 2.99
CA PHE A 104 -11.68 6.26 3.63
C PHE A 104 -10.60 6.69 2.62
N PRO A 105 -9.71 7.62 2.97
CA PRO A 105 -8.55 7.94 2.13
C PRO A 105 -7.61 6.75 2.02
N ALA A 106 -7.29 6.32 0.80
CA ALA A 106 -6.37 5.22 0.57
C ALA A 106 -5.41 5.50 -0.59
N ALA A 107 -4.17 5.05 -0.48
CA ALA A 107 -3.17 5.06 -1.55
C ALA A 107 -2.61 3.65 -1.75
N TYR A 108 -2.12 3.38 -2.95
CA TYR A 108 -1.58 2.08 -3.33
C TYR A 108 -0.16 2.22 -3.88
N VAL A 109 0.75 1.42 -3.31
CA VAL A 109 2.17 1.38 -3.68
C VAL A 109 2.53 -0.07 -4.00
N CYS A 110 3.25 -0.27 -5.09
CA CYS A 110 3.65 -1.58 -5.62
C CYS A 110 5.15 -1.58 -5.94
N ASP A 111 5.73 -2.75 -6.17
CA ASP A 111 7.12 -2.90 -6.61
C ASP A 111 7.37 -2.51 -8.07
N GLU A 112 6.33 -2.46 -8.90
CA GLU A 112 6.48 -2.19 -10.33
C GLU A 112 5.19 -1.68 -10.99
N ASN A 113 5.35 -1.09 -12.17
CA ASN A 113 4.28 -0.86 -13.14
C ASN A 113 3.57 -2.15 -13.56
N TYR A 114 2.31 -2.05 -13.96
CA TYR A 114 1.44 -3.21 -14.21
C TYR A 114 1.98 -4.14 -15.30
N ASP A 115 2.45 -3.56 -16.41
CA ASP A 115 2.96 -4.30 -17.57
C ASP A 115 4.28 -5.04 -17.28
N ASP A 116 5.02 -4.61 -16.25
CA ASP A 116 6.32 -5.17 -15.84
C ASP A 116 6.23 -5.99 -14.54
N SER A 117 5.01 -6.23 -14.06
CA SER A 117 4.74 -7.04 -12.85
C SER A 117 5.33 -8.44 -12.95
N SER A 118 5.57 -9.07 -11.78
CA SER A 118 6.17 -10.40 -11.71
C SER A 118 5.37 -11.40 -12.57
N PRO A 119 6.00 -12.04 -13.58
CA PRO A 119 5.30 -13.03 -14.41
C PRO A 119 5.02 -14.34 -13.66
N TYR A 120 5.41 -14.42 -12.38
CA TYR A 120 5.29 -15.61 -11.55
C TYR A 120 4.09 -15.56 -10.59
N ILE A 121 3.41 -14.41 -10.44
CA ILE A 121 2.28 -14.27 -9.50
C ILE A 121 1.20 -15.32 -9.76
N HIS A 122 0.53 -15.74 -8.69
CA HIS A 122 -0.49 -16.81 -8.68
C HIS A 122 -0.01 -18.16 -9.25
N SER A 123 1.29 -18.45 -9.17
CA SER A 123 1.86 -19.73 -9.59
C SER A 123 2.79 -20.30 -8.52
N ALA A 124 3.17 -21.58 -8.67
CA ALA A 124 4.14 -22.21 -7.78
C ALA A 124 5.57 -21.66 -7.96
N GLN A 125 5.79 -20.80 -8.96
CA GLN A 125 7.06 -20.17 -9.26
C GLN A 125 7.23 -18.84 -8.54
N ASP A 126 6.17 -18.28 -7.94
CA ASP A 126 6.28 -17.14 -7.02
C ASP A 126 6.97 -17.60 -5.73
N THR A 127 8.28 -17.40 -5.68
CA THR A 127 9.15 -17.99 -4.66
C THR A 127 10.17 -16.97 -4.19
N ILE A 128 10.83 -17.25 -3.06
CA ILE A 128 11.88 -16.37 -2.54
C ILE A 128 13.04 -16.15 -3.53
N ALA A 129 13.21 -17.00 -4.53
CA ALA A 129 14.27 -16.89 -5.54
C ALA A 129 14.02 -15.75 -6.55
N THR A 130 12.77 -15.29 -6.70
CA THR A 130 12.41 -14.21 -7.63
C THR A 130 12.39 -12.83 -6.97
N VAL A 131 12.45 -12.76 -5.63
CA VAL A 131 12.38 -11.50 -4.88
C VAL A 131 13.75 -10.90 -4.56
N SER A 132 13.80 -9.56 -4.61
CA SER A 132 14.94 -8.70 -4.30
C SER A 132 14.81 -8.12 -2.90
N PHE A 133 15.59 -8.64 -1.94
CA PHE A 133 15.65 -8.07 -0.59
C PHE A 133 16.12 -6.60 -0.53
N PRO A 134 17.09 -6.15 -1.37
CA PRO A 134 17.41 -4.73 -1.45
C PRO A 134 16.21 -3.86 -1.86
N HIS A 135 15.33 -4.36 -2.75
CA HIS A 135 14.12 -3.65 -3.15
C HIS A 135 13.11 -3.57 -1.99
N ILE A 136 12.87 -4.69 -1.31
CA ILE A 136 12.00 -4.76 -0.12
C ILE A 136 12.50 -3.81 0.99
N LEU A 137 13.82 -3.66 1.16
CA LEU A 137 14.40 -2.73 2.12
C LEU A 137 14.00 -1.28 1.83
N GLU A 138 13.95 -0.89 0.55
CA GLU A 138 13.54 0.45 0.14
C GLU A 138 12.04 0.69 0.40
N HIS A 139 11.19 -0.30 0.14
CA HIS A 139 9.78 -0.29 0.57
C HIS A 139 9.61 -0.18 2.08
N ALA A 140 10.44 -0.89 2.87
CA ALA A 140 10.40 -0.83 4.33
C ALA A 140 10.80 0.57 4.85
N LYS A 141 11.84 1.19 4.25
CA LYS A 141 12.24 2.57 4.58
C LYS A 141 11.12 3.57 4.25
N PHE A 142 10.51 3.46 3.06
CA PHE A 142 9.34 4.24 2.69
C PHE A 142 8.19 4.06 3.70
N THR A 143 7.88 2.82 4.07
CA THR A 143 6.81 2.50 5.04
C THR A 143 7.04 3.20 6.37
N ILE A 144 8.26 3.11 6.92
CA ILE A 144 8.61 3.76 8.17
C ILE A 144 8.52 5.29 8.04
N GLY A 145 9.00 5.85 6.93
CA GLY A 145 8.87 7.28 6.63
C GLY A 145 7.41 7.73 6.62
N PHE A 146 6.54 7.00 5.91
CA PHE A 146 5.11 7.24 5.91
C PHE A 146 4.53 7.16 7.32
N LEU A 147 4.80 6.12 8.10
CA LEU A 147 4.25 6.00 9.46
C LEU A 147 4.67 7.15 10.38
N VAL A 148 5.91 7.62 10.27
CA VAL A 148 6.40 8.76 11.05
C VAL A 148 5.66 10.02 10.64
N GLU A 149 5.75 10.41 9.37
CA GLU A 149 5.13 11.64 8.87
C GLU A 149 3.60 11.62 9.04
N ALA A 150 3.00 10.43 8.88
CA ALA A 150 1.58 10.23 9.05
C ALA A 150 1.09 10.33 10.50
N SER A 151 1.96 10.05 11.47
CA SER A 151 1.58 10.14 12.87
C SER A 151 1.47 11.59 13.39
N PHE A 152 1.97 12.56 12.61
CA PHE A 152 2.05 13.99 12.97
C PHE A 152 1.18 14.92 12.11
N PHE A 153 0.53 14.43 11.05
CA PHE A 153 -0.36 15.27 10.23
C PHE A 153 -1.63 15.70 10.96
#